data_AF-A0A087N895-F1
#
_entry.id   AF-A0A087N895-F1
#
_cell.length_a   1.000
_cell.length_b   1.000
_cell.length_c   1.000
_cell.angle_alpha   90.00
_cell.angle_beta   90.00
_cell.angle_gamma   90.00
#
_symmetry.space_group_name_H-M   'P 1'
#
loop_
_entity.id
_entity.type
_entity.pdbx_description
1 polymer ?
#
loop_
_entity_poly.entity_id
_entity_poly.type
_entity_poly.pdbx_seq_one_letter_code
_entity_poly.pdbx_strand_id
1 'polypeptide(L)'
;MSLAVLAACSTPVKPPPPTPPPPVVETMMPRPPMGAVENMSIPEMEDGQYLTPNRKVTSNTALWHVRMALNVAALSCRSAADLPRLQYNRLLHVHGPLLTKANEAVDRNYTVAYGRPGLSARERLNTVVYNFFSLPPVTKSFCPVAERVGAKLLAMPSSALLDYAPEALAELEKPFQDFYAAYADYLRRLAEWQSRFGASVTVVVSPTPLPPPPVPPGEAPPQGFSPSITSAIQQNLPPPPDAPAKPPVAPAQPGAPSQPSAAGPKLMIQPLPTNQE
;
A
#
# COMPACT_ATOMS: atom_id res chain seq x y z
N MET A 1 95.76 -33.75 -32.55
CA MET A 1 94.31 -33.98 -32.39
C MET A 1 93.95 -33.68 -30.94
N SER A 2 92.98 -32.81 -30.72
CA SER A 2 92.03 -32.81 -29.59
C SER A 2 91.09 -31.63 -29.79
N LEU A 3 89.93 -31.88 -30.42
CA LEU A 3 88.82 -30.93 -30.48
C LEU A 3 88.01 -31.05 -29.19
N ALA A 4 87.92 -29.97 -28.43
CA ALA A 4 86.97 -29.85 -27.33
C ALA A 4 85.62 -29.34 -27.88
N VAL A 5 84.56 -30.15 -27.71
CA VAL A 5 83.20 -29.81 -28.13
C VAL A 5 82.46 -29.20 -26.93
N LEU A 6 82.11 -27.91 -27.01
CA LEU A 6 81.23 -27.24 -26.06
C LEU A 6 79.77 -27.59 -26.39
N ALA A 7 79.12 -28.38 -25.52
CA ALA A 7 77.70 -28.65 -25.58
C ALA A 7 76.91 -27.47 -24.99
N ALA A 8 76.18 -26.74 -25.83
CA ALA A 8 75.22 -25.73 -25.39
C ALA A 8 73.86 -26.38 -25.10
N CYS A 9 73.42 -26.36 -23.84
CA CYS A 9 72.06 -26.74 -23.46
C CYS A 9 71.08 -25.64 -23.88
N SER A 10 70.25 -25.89 -24.90
CA SER A 10 69.09 -25.05 -25.17
C SER A 10 67.95 -25.45 -24.24
N THR A 11 67.60 -24.57 -23.30
CA THR A 11 66.36 -24.71 -22.53
C THR A 11 65.16 -24.40 -23.44
N PRO A 12 64.16 -25.29 -23.54
CA PRO A 12 62.94 -25.02 -24.32
C PRO A 12 62.22 -23.79 -23.76
N VAL A 13 61.93 -22.81 -24.63
CA VAL A 13 61.11 -21.65 -24.27
C VAL A 13 59.70 -22.15 -23.97
N LYS A 14 59.26 -22.00 -22.73
CA LYS A 14 57.88 -22.29 -22.31
C LYS A 14 56.93 -21.43 -23.17
N PRO A 15 55.90 -22.02 -23.82
CA PRO A 15 54.94 -21.24 -24.58
C PRO A 15 54.35 -20.13 -23.71
N PRO A 16 54.21 -18.90 -24.23
CA PRO A 16 53.59 -17.82 -23.49
C PRO A 16 52.18 -18.25 -23.04
N PRO A 17 51.76 -17.88 -21.82
CA PRO A 17 50.42 -18.19 -21.35
C PRO A 17 49.38 -17.64 -22.33
N PRO A 18 48.27 -18.37 -22.58
CA PRO A 18 47.22 -17.92 -23.48
C PRO A 18 46.72 -16.55 -23.04
N THR A 19 46.66 -15.61 -23.97
CA THR A 19 46.14 -14.27 -23.75
C THR A 19 44.72 -14.38 -23.19
N PRO A 20 44.37 -13.63 -22.13
CA PRO A 20 42.99 -13.59 -21.64
C PRO A 20 42.05 -13.24 -22.80
N PRO A 21 40.89 -13.92 -22.93
CA PRO A 21 39.91 -13.56 -23.95
C PRO A 21 39.56 -12.07 -23.80
N PRO A 22 39.40 -11.34 -24.91
CA PRO A 22 39.06 -9.92 -24.86
C PRO A 22 37.77 -9.74 -24.04
N PRO A 23 37.71 -8.72 -23.17
CA PRO A 23 36.51 -8.48 -22.37
C PRO A 23 35.32 -8.28 -23.30
N VAL A 24 34.26 -9.07 -23.11
CA VAL A 24 33.01 -8.94 -23.87
C VAL A 24 32.39 -7.61 -23.47
N VAL A 25 32.49 -6.62 -24.36
CA VAL A 25 31.76 -5.37 -24.20
C VAL A 25 30.32 -5.65 -24.59
N GLU A 26 29.38 -5.57 -23.65
CA GLU A 26 27.95 -5.63 -23.98
C GLU A 26 27.60 -4.44 -24.87
N THR A 27 27.46 -4.70 -26.17
CA THR A 27 27.09 -3.69 -27.18
C THR A 27 25.59 -3.45 -27.24
N MET A 28 24.78 -4.34 -26.64
CA MET A 28 23.32 -4.22 -26.65
C MET A 28 22.84 -3.15 -25.69
N MET A 29 22.02 -2.23 -26.20
CA MET A 29 21.36 -1.20 -25.39
C MET A 29 20.45 -1.87 -24.33
N PRO A 30 20.53 -1.46 -23.04
CA PRO A 30 19.62 -1.92 -22.01
C PRO A 30 18.15 -1.65 -22.40
N ARG A 31 17.25 -2.57 -22.07
CA ARG A 31 15.81 -2.41 -22.31
C ARG A 31 15.06 -2.10 -21.00
N PRO A 32 13.95 -1.35 -21.05
CA PRO A 32 13.12 -1.12 -19.88
C PRO A 32 12.61 -2.43 -19.27
N PRO A 33 12.52 -2.52 -17.94
CA PRO A 33 12.02 -3.71 -17.27
C PRO A 33 10.51 -3.88 -17.52
N MET A 34 10.04 -5.14 -17.52
CA MET A 34 8.61 -5.49 -17.51
C MET A 34 7.78 -4.87 -18.66
N GLY A 35 8.41 -4.53 -19.78
CA GLY A 35 7.72 -3.90 -20.91
C GLY A 35 7.32 -2.45 -20.65
N ALA A 36 7.99 -1.77 -19.72
CA ALA A 36 7.83 -0.33 -19.54
C ALA A 36 8.26 0.46 -20.78
N VAL A 37 7.74 1.68 -20.89
CA VAL A 37 8.19 2.64 -21.90
C VAL A 37 9.55 3.22 -21.52
N GLU A 38 10.36 3.58 -22.50
CA GLU A 38 11.76 4.03 -22.29
C GLU A 38 11.89 5.39 -21.59
N ASN A 39 10.87 6.24 -21.70
CA ASN A 39 10.87 7.61 -21.18
C ASN A 39 9.88 7.80 -20.00
N MET A 40 9.64 6.74 -19.22
CA MET A 40 8.83 6.84 -18.01
C MET A 40 9.57 7.63 -16.92
N SER A 41 8.86 8.56 -16.28
CA SER A 41 9.31 9.18 -15.04
C SER A 41 8.98 8.28 -13.85
N ILE A 42 9.93 8.15 -12.92
CA ILE A 42 9.74 7.42 -11.66
C ILE A 42 9.65 8.43 -10.51
N PRO A 43 8.93 8.10 -9.42
CA PRO A 43 8.85 8.98 -8.26
C PRO A 43 10.22 9.22 -7.61
N GLU A 44 10.33 10.30 -6.84
CA GLU A 44 11.48 10.53 -5.95
C GLU A 44 11.49 9.50 -4.81
N MET A 45 12.63 9.35 -4.15
CA MET A 45 12.76 8.52 -2.95
C MET A 45 12.79 9.38 -1.69
N GLU A 46 12.08 8.94 -0.65
CA GLU A 46 12.15 9.45 0.72
C GLU A 46 12.35 8.24 1.65
N ASP A 47 13.30 8.32 2.59
CA ASP A 47 13.57 7.26 3.57
C ASP A 47 13.81 5.85 2.96
N GLY A 48 14.41 5.80 1.76
CA GLY A 48 14.74 4.55 1.08
C GLY A 48 13.55 3.85 0.41
N GLN A 49 12.41 4.53 0.24
CA GLN A 49 11.26 4.07 -0.53
C GLN A 49 10.88 5.10 -1.59
N TYR A 50 10.35 4.65 -2.73
CA TYR A 50 9.78 5.56 -3.71
C TYR A 50 8.48 6.15 -3.18
N LEU A 51 8.31 7.46 -3.38
CA LEU A 51 7.11 8.18 -2.97
C LEU A 51 5.90 7.66 -3.72
N THR A 52 4.94 7.11 -2.98
CA THR A 52 3.66 6.67 -3.54
C THR A 52 2.52 7.57 -3.05
N PRO A 53 1.34 7.45 -3.66
CA PRO A 53 0.11 8.07 -3.15
C PRO A 53 -0.31 7.55 -1.76
N ASN A 54 0.29 6.46 -1.29
CA ASN A 54 -0.05 5.77 -0.05
C ASN A 54 0.88 6.14 1.12
N ARG A 55 1.75 7.14 0.96
CA ARG A 55 2.68 7.58 2.01
C ARG A 55 1.96 8.16 3.23
N LYS A 56 2.40 7.77 4.44
CA LYS A 56 1.98 8.34 5.73
C LYS A 56 0.44 8.39 5.91
N VAL A 57 -0.25 7.38 5.39
CA VAL A 57 -1.72 7.26 5.50
C VAL A 57 -2.14 6.64 6.82
N THR A 58 -3.35 6.99 7.30
CA THR A 58 -3.96 6.29 8.44
C THR A 58 -4.46 4.91 8.08
N SER A 59 -4.76 4.07 9.07
CA SER A 59 -5.42 2.78 8.88
C SER A 59 -6.73 2.86 8.09
N ASN A 60 -7.56 3.89 8.30
CA ASN A 60 -8.80 4.08 7.52
C ASN A 60 -8.50 4.37 6.04
N THR A 61 -7.56 5.28 5.77
CA THR A 61 -7.11 5.60 4.42
C THR A 61 -6.40 4.41 3.77
N ALA A 62 -5.62 3.64 4.53
CA ALA A 62 -4.98 2.43 4.06
C ALA A 62 -6.02 1.39 3.64
N LEU A 63 -7.04 1.15 4.47
CA LEU A 63 -8.11 0.21 4.13
C LEU A 63 -8.89 0.67 2.89
N TRP A 64 -9.09 1.97 2.74
CA TRP A 64 -9.68 2.58 1.54
C TRP A 64 -8.82 2.32 0.28
N HIS A 65 -7.51 2.49 0.36
CA HIS A 65 -6.58 2.25 -0.75
C HIS A 65 -6.41 0.74 -1.06
N VAL A 66 -6.41 -0.12 -0.04
CA VAL A 66 -6.46 -1.59 -0.20
C VAL A 66 -7.70 -1.98 -1.01
N ARG A 67 -8.88 -1.42 -0.68
CA ARG A 67 -10.11 -1.65 -1.46
C ARG A 67 -9.95 -1.21 -2.92
N MET A 68 -9.32 -0.06 -3.18
CA MET A 68 -9.05 0.39 -4.55
C MET A 68 -8.11 -0.55 -5.30
N ALA A 69 -7.00 -0.97 -4.69
CA ALA A 69 -6.07 -1.92 -5.27
C ALA A 69 -6.76 -3.24 -5.64
N LEU A 70 -7.58 -3.80 -4.74
CA LEU A 70 -8.33 -5.02 -5.00
C LEU A 70 -9.42 -4.82 -6.07
N ASN A 71 -10.00 -3.63 -6.19
CA ASN A 71 -10.88 -3.31 -7.30
C ASN A 71 -10.13 -3.29 -8.64
N VAL A 72 -8.94 -2.67 -8.69
CA VAL A 72 -8.08 -2.71 -9.88
C VAL A 72 -7.72 -4.16 -10.23
N ALA A 73 -7.37 -4.98 -9.23
CA ALA A 73 -7.10 -6.40 -9.44
C ALA A 73 -8.31 -7.14 -10.02
N ALA A 74 -9.52 -6.89 -9.51
CA ALA A 74 -10.76 -7.46 -10.02
C ALA A 74 -11.05 -7.11 -11.49
N LEU A 75 -10.51 -6.00 -12.00
CA LEU A 75 -10.71 -5.55 -13.39
C LEU A 75 -9.57 -6.01 -14.32
N SER A 76 -8.34 -5.91 -13.83
CA SER A 76 -7.12 -6.02 -14.64
C SER A 76 -6.48 -7.40 -14.58
N CYS A 77 -6.66 -8.14 -13.49
CA CYS A 77 -6.04 -9.45 -13.34
C CYS A 77 -6.81 -10.51 -14.12
N ARG A 78 -6.06 -11.39 -14.78
CA ARG A 78 -6.57 -12.57 -15.46
C ARG A 78 -6.02 -13.78 -14.73
N SER A 79 -6.87 -14.52 -14.04
CA SER A 79 -6.49 -15.75 -13.36
C SER A 79 -7.56 -16.83 -13.51
N ALA A 80 -7.22 -18.04 -13.08
CA ALA A 80 -8.12 -19.17 -13.14
C ALA A 80 -9.42 -18.85 -12.38
N ALA A 81 -10.56 -19.12 -13.04
CA ALA A 81 -11.90 -18.90 -12.49
C ALA A 81 -12.19 -17.45 -12.06
N ASP A 82 -11.45 -16.45 -12.55
CA ASP A 82 -11.72 -15.03 -12.27
C ASP A 82 -11.66 -14.68 -10.76
N LEU A 83 -10.68 -15.29 -10.09
CA LEU A 83 -10.56 -15.29 -8.63
C LEU A 83 -10.49 -13.88 -8.00
N PRO A 84 -9.71 -12.91 -8.52
CA PRO A 84 -9.68 -11.54 -7.99
C PRO A 84 -11.07 -10.89 -7.96
N ARG A 85 -11.87 -11.06 -9.03
CA ARG A 85 -13.23 -10.51 -9.09
C ARG A 85 -14.15 -11.18 -8.07
N LEU A 86 -14.08 -12.50 -7.95
CA LEU A 86 -14.87 -13.25 -6.97
C LEU A 86 -14.52 -12.85 -5.53
N GLN A 87 -13.23 -12.76 -5.22
CA GLN A 87 -12.75 -12.33 -3.90
C GLN A 87 -13.19 -10.91 -3.57
N TYR A 88 -13.03 -9.97 -4.52
CA TYR A 88 -13.44 -8.57 -4.32
C TYR A 88 -14.94 -8.46 -4.03
N ASN A 89 -15.78 -9.12 -4.84
CA ASN A 89 -17.23 -9.12 -4.63
C ASN A 89 -17.62 -9.73 -3.27
N ARG A 90 -16.94 -10.81 -2.86
CA ARG A 90 -17.15 -11.41 -1.54
C ARG A 90 -16.72 -10.47 -0.42
N LEU A 91 -15.60 -9.75 -0.59
CA LEU A 91 -15.09 -8.80 0.40
C LEU A 91 -16.08 -7.65 0.63
N LEU A 92 -16.68 -7.13 -0.45
CA LEU A 92 -17.75 -6.12 -0.35
C LEU A 92 -18.96 -6.64 0.44
N HIS A 93 -19.34 -7.91 0.24
CA HIS A 93 -20.45 -8.53 0.96
C HIS A 93 -20.14 -8.78 2.45
N VAL A 94 -18.96 -9.31 2.77
CA VAL A 94 -18.60 -9.73 4.14
C VAL A 94 -18.21 -8.52 5.01
N HIS A 95 -17.44 -7.58 4.46
CA HIS A 95 -16.86 -6.45 5.21
C HIS A 95 -17.52 -5.10 4.90
N GLY A 96 -18.60 -5.08 4.10
CA GLY A 96 -19.30 -3.87 3.66
C GLY A 96 -19.49 -2.81 4.74
N PRO A 97 -20.08 -3.13 5.92
CA PRO A 97 -20.29 -2.14 6.98
C PRO A 97 -19.00 -1.47 7.49
N LEU A 98 -17.89 -2.20 7.58
CA LEU A 98 -16.60 -1.62 7.98
C LEU A 98 -16.01 -0.76 6.87
N LEU A 99 -16.08 -1.24 5.61
CA LEU A 99 -15.57 -0.50 4.45
C LEU A 99 -16.30 0.84 4.28
N THR A 100 -17.61 0.87 4.53
CA THR A 100 -18.39 2.12 4.56
C THR A 100 -17.90 3.07 5.64
N LYS A 101 -17.70 2.58 6.89
CA LYS A 101 -17.18 3.41 7.99
C LYS A 101 -15.79 3.97 7.69
N ALA A 102 -14.91 3.17 7.08
CA ALA A 102 -13.59 3.62 6.66
C ALA A 102 -13.68 4.72 5.59
N ASN A 103 -14.57 4.57 4.59
CA ASN A 103 -14.81 5.60 3.59
C ASN A 103 -15.32 6.91 4.21
N GLU A 104 -16.31 6.82 5.12
CA GLU A 104 -16.82 8.00 5.83
C GLU A 104 -15.74 8.71 6.67
N ALA A 105 -14.80 7.95 7.25
CA ALA A 105 -13.66 8.52 7.96
C ALA A 105 -12.72 9.28 7.01
N VAL A 106 -12.45 8.73 5.82
CA VAL A 106 -11.69 9.45 4.77
C VAL A 106 -12.41 10.73 4.36
N ASP A 107 -13.72 10.68 4.10
CA ASP A 107 -14.53 11.86 3.75
C ASP A 107 -14.46 12.96 4.83
N ARG A 108 -14.57 12.58 6.10
CA ARG A 108 -14.41 13.50 7.23
C ARG A 108 -13.01 14.11 7.26
N ASN A 109 -11.96 13.33 7.11
CA ASN A 109 -10.57 13.82 7.12
C ASN A 109 -10.34 14.87 6.04
N TYR A 110 -10.87 14.63 4.83
CA TYR A 110 -10.76 15.58 3.72
C TYR A 110 -11.60 16.85 3.94
N THR A 111 -12.78 16.72 4.53
CA THR A 111 -13.61 17.88 4.87
C THR A 111 -12.96 18.74 5.95
N VAL A 112 -12.35 18.12 6.97
CA VAL A 112 -11.60 18.84 8.02
C VAL A 112 -10.37 19.53 7.45
N ALA A 113 -9.58 18.85 6.62
CA ALA A 113 -8.33 19.38 6.10
C ALA A 113 -8.52 20.50 5.06
N TYR A 114 -9.56 20.39 4.22
CA TYR A 114 -9.71 21.27 3.06
C TYR A 114 -11.01 22.09 3.05
N GLY A 115 -11.99 21.80 3.90
CA GLY A 115 -13.28 22.49 3.90
C GLY A 115 -14.08 22.24 2.61
N ARG A 116 -14.64 23.30 2.02
CA ARG A 116 -15.46 23.23 0.79
C ARG A 116 -14.82 22.43 -0.38
N PRO A 117 -13.51 22.56 -0.68
CA PRO A 117 -12.85 21.75 -1.71
C PRO A 117 -12.53 20.29 -1.31
N GLY A 118 -12.88 19.82 -0.10
CA GLY A 118 -12.50 18.50 0.41
C GLY A 118 -12.88 17.33 -0.50
N LEU A 119 -14.09 17.35 -1.07
CA LEU A 119 -14.53 16.31 -2.02
C LEU A 119 -13.64 16.29 -3.28
N SER A 120 -13.36 17.45 -3.88
CA SER A 120 -12.51 17.54 -5.07
C SER A 120 -11.07 17.07 -4.79
N ALA A 121 -10.54 17.42 -3.61
CA ALA A 121 -9.23 16.96 -3.17
C ALA A 121 -9.18 15.43 -2.99
N ARG A 122 -10.24 14.83 -2.42
CA ARG A 122 -10.37 13.37 -2.30
C ARG A 122 -10.44 12.69 -3.66
N GLU A 123 -11.28 13.17 -4.58
CA GLU A 123 -11.41 12.57 -5.91
C GLU A 123 -10.13 12.66 -6.74
N ARG A 124 -9.37 13.75 -6.58
CA ARG A 124 -8.03 13.85 -7.16
C ARG A 124 -7.09 12.78 -6.61
N LEU A 125 -7.08 12.55 -5.29
CA LEU A 125 -6.28 11.46 -4.71
C LEU A 125 -6.75 10.10 -5.22
N ASN A 126 -8.06 9.83 -5.23
CA ASN A 126 -8.62 8.56 -5.72
C ASN A 126 -8.11 8.26 -7.13
N THR A 127 -8.16 9.24 -8.03
CA THR A 127 -7.66 9.12 -9.40
C THR A 127 -6.18 8.74 -9.43
N VAL A 128 -5.37 9.40 -8.60
CA VAL A 128 -3.93 9.12 -8.49
C VAL A 128 -3.66 7.70 -7.96
N VAL A 129 -4.41 7.24 -6.96
CA VAL A 129 -4.28 5.89 -6.38
C VAL A 129 -4.70 4.82 -7.40
N TYR A 130 -5.80 5.02 -8.14
CA TYR A 130 -6.22 4.11 -9.21
C TYR A 130 -5.19 4.03 -10.32
N ASN A 131 -4.66 5.18 -10.77
CA ASN A 131 -3.62 5.22 -11.79
C ASN A 131 -2.33 4.52 -11.32
N PHE A 132 -1.97 4.69 -10.05
CA PHE A 132 -0.83 3.99 -9.44
C PHE A 132 -1.01 2.48 -9.50
N PHE A 133 -2.12 1.94 -8.97
CA PHE A 133 -2.34 0.48 -8.97
C PHE A 133 -2.61 -0.10 -10.37
N SER A 134 -2.94 0.74 -11.34
CA SER A 134 -3.21 0.34 -12.73
C SER A 134 -1.98 0.41 -13.64
N LEU A 135 -0.77 0.55 -13.10
CA LEU A 135 0.45 0.64 -13.88
C LEU A 135 0.70 -0.66 -14.69
N PRO A 136 0.55 -0.65 -16.04
CA PRO A 136 0.52 -1.89 -16.82
C PRO A 136 1.77 -2.79 -16.66
N PRO A 137 3.01 -2.26 -16.64
CA PRO A 137 4.22 -3.06 -16.41
C PRO A 137 4.22 -3.87 -15.10
N VAL A 138 3.51 -3.42 -14.07
CA VAL A 138 3.49 -4.05 -12.75
C VAL A 138 2.40 -5.12 -12.63
N THR A 139 1.42 -5.14 -13.53
CA THR A 139 0.25 -6.03 -13.45
C THR A 139 0.62 -7.49 -13.19
N LYS A 140 1.66 -8.01 -13.87
CA LYS A 140 2.08 -9.42 -13.75
C LYS A 140 2.57 -9.77 -12.33
N SER A 141 3.29 -8.87 -11.67
CA SER A 141 3.77 -9.07 -10.30
C SER A 141 2.74 -8.65 -9.24
N PHE A 142 1.84 -7.73 -9.58
CA PHE A 142 0.77 -7.25 -8.70
C PHE A 142 -0.35 -8.29 -8.49
N CYS A 143 -0.84 -8.92 -9.56
CA CYS A 143 -1.99 -9.82 -9.49
C CYS A 143 -1.88 -10.97 -8.46
N PRO A 144 -0.78 -11.76 -8.40
CA PRO A 144 -0.67 -12.81 -7.39
C PRO A 144 -0.60 -12.28 -5.95
N VAL A 145 -0.09 -11.06 -5.76
CA VAL A 145 -0.11 -10.40 -4.44
C VAL A 145 -1.53 -10.00 -4.06
N ALA A 146 -2.28 -9.41 -4.99
CA ALA A 146 -3.66 -9.02 -4.77
C ALA A 146 -4.57 -10.21 -4.41
N GLU A 147 -4.40 -11.35 -5.07
CA GLU A 147 -5.15 -12.57 -4.74
C GLU A 147 -4.86 -13.09 -3.33
N ARG A 148 -3.60 -13.07 -2.92
CA ARG A 148 -3.18 -13.49 -1.57
C ARG A 148 -3.72 -12.54 -0.51
N VAL A 149 -3.61 -11.23 -0.73
CA VAL A 149 -4.11 -10.21 0.19
C VAL A 149 -5.65 -10.28 0.28
N GLY A 150 -6.33 -10.44 -0.85
CA GLY A 150 -7.78 -10.63 -0.91
C GLY A 150 -8.24 -11.87 -0.13
N ALA A 151 -7.54 -13.00 -0.28
CA ALA A 151 -7.81 -14.21 0.51
C ALA A 151 -7.58 -13.99 2.01
N LYS A 152 -6.49 -13.32 2.41
CA LYS A 152 -6.17 -13.02 3.82
C LYS A 152 -7.24 -12.13 4.45
N LEU A 153 -7.70 -11.09 3.75
CA LEU A 153 -8.78 -10.22 4.22
C LEU A 153 -10.09 -10.99 4.42
N LEU A 154 -10.46 -11.87 3.49
CA LEU A 154 -11.67 -12.70 3.59
C LEU A 154 -11.63 -13.72 4.73
N ALA A 155 -10.45 -14.13 5.17
CA ALA A 155 -10.26 -15.06 6.28
C ALA A 155 -10.27 -14.37 7.65
N MET A 156 -10.22 -13.04 7.69
CA MET A 156 -10.17 -12.25 8.93
C MET A 156 -11.56 -11.81 9.40
N PRO A 157 -11.78 -11.62 10.71
CA PRO A 157 -12.97 -10.92 11.19
C PRO A 157 -12.87 -9.44 10.81
N SER A 158 -14.01 -8.81 10.49
CA SER A 158 -14.06 -7.37 10.15
C SER A 158 -13.37 -6.47 11.18
N SER A 159 -13.42 -6.81 12.47
CA SER A 159 -12.76 -6.02 13.52
C SER A 159 -11.24 -5.91 13.38
N ALA A 160 -10.59 -6.85 12.69
CA ALA A 160 -9.12 -6.87 12.52
C ALA A 160 -8.64 -6.13 11.26
N LEU A 161 -9.55 -5.76 10.35
CA LEU A 161 -9.18 -5.21 9.03
C LEU A 161 -8.49 -3.85 9.12
N LEU A 162 -8.87 -2.99 10.08
CA LEU A 162 -8.23 -1.68 10.24
C LEU A 162 -6.78 -1.82 10.72
N ASP A 163 -6.52 -2.70 11.67
CA ASP A 163 -5.17 -2.94 12.19
C ASP A 163 -4.26 -3.56 11.12
N TYR A 164 -4.81 -4.43 10.28
CA TYR A 164 -4.08 -5.09 9.20
C TYR A 164 -3.90 -4.22 7.95
N ALA A 165 -4.73 -3.18 7.75
CA ALA A 165 -4.75 -2.42 6.50
C ALA A 165 -3.39 -1.80 6.09
N PRO A 166 -2.56 -1.24 7.00
CA PRO A 166 -1.24 -0.74 6.63
C PRO A 166 -0.30 -1.84 6.11
N GLU A 167 -0.32 -3.03 6.71
CA GLU A 167 0.46 -4.18 6.25
C GLU A 167 -0.04 -4.67 4.89
N ALA A 168 -1.35 -4.82 4.73
CA ALA A 168 -1.98 -5.20 3.47
C ALA A 168 -1.61 -4.23 2.33
N LEU A 169 -1.61 -2.93 2.63
CA LEU A 169 -1.23 -1.90 1.65
C LEU A 169 0.23 -2.01 1.27
N ALA A 170 1.14 -2.15 2.25
CA ALA A 170 2.56 -2.35 1.98
C ALA A 170 2.83 -3.60 1.14
N GLU A 171 2.13 -4.71 1.41
CA GLU A 171 2.19 -5.91 0.57
C GLU A 171 1.77 -5.60 -0.88
N LEU A 172 0.63 -4.94 -1.08
CA LEU A 172 0.11 -4.56 -2.40
C LEU A 172 1.00 -3.57 -3.16
N GLU A 173 1.73 -2.70 -2.45
CA GLU A 173 2.63 -1.71 -3.02
C GLU A 173 4.01 -2.27 -3.40
N LYS A 174 4.43 -3.37 -2.76
CA LYS A 174 5.76 -3.95 -2.97
C LYS A 174 6.11 -4.19 -4.45
N PRO A 175 5.22 -4.73 -5.30
CA PRO A 175 5.50 -4.89 -6.73
C PRO A 175 5.82 -3.58 -7.46
N PHE A 176 5.23 -2.47 -7.03
CA PHE A 176 5.46 -1.14 -7.62
C PHE A 176 6.80 -0.57 -7.16
N GLN A 177 7.15 -0.73 -5.87
CA GLN A 177 8.48 -0.39 -5.35
C GLN A 177 9.58 -1.15 -6.09
N ASP A 178 9.40 -2.45 -6.31
CA ASP A 178 10.34 -3.29 -7.04
C ASP A 178 10.47 -2.87 -8.51
N PHE A 179 9.35 -2.48 -9.13
CA PHE A 179 9.36 -1.93 -10.47
C PHE A 179 10.16 -0.64 -10.56
N TYR A 180 9.94 0.32 -9.66
CA TYR A 180 10.69 1.58 -9.66
C TYR A 180 12.18 1.35 -9.43
N ALA A 181 12.56 0.44 -8.54
CA ALA A 181 13.96 0.05 -8.33
C ALA A 181 14.59 -0.54 -9.60
N ALA A 182 13.90 -1.47 -10.27
CA ALA A 182 14.36 -2.05 -11.53
C ALA A 182 14.46 -1.00 -12.64
N TYR A 183 13.56 -0.02 -12.67
CA TYR A 183 13.57 1.05 -13.66
C TYR A 183 14.71 2.05 -13.43
N ALA A 184 14.97 2.44 -12.17
CA ALA A 184 16.12 3.28 -11.83
C ALA A 184 17.45 2.61 -12.21
N ASP A 185 17.55 1.30 -11.97
CA ASP A 185 18.70 0.49 -12.35
C ASP A 185 18.85 0.37 -13.89
N TYR A 186 17.74 0.30 -14.63
CA TYR A 186 17.72 0.45 -16.08
C TYR A 186 18.27 1.81 -16.53
N LEU A 187 17.81 2.92 -15.96
CA LEU A 187 18.29 4.27 -16.31
C LEU A 187 19.80 4.42 -16.06
N ARG A 188 20.30 3.86 -14.95
CA ARG A 188 21.73 3.84 -14.62
C ARG A 188 22.53 3.08 -15.68
N ARG A 189 22.10 1.86 -16.04
CA ARG A 189 22.75 1.07 -17.11
C ARG A 189 22.68 1.77 -18.46
N LEU A 190 21.56 2.40 -18.77
CA LEU A 190 21.37 3.12 -20.03
C LEU A 190 22.36 4.29 -20.12
N ALA A 191 22.51 5.08 -19.06
CA ALA A 191 23.49 6.17 -19.01
C ALA A 191 24.93 5.65 -19.16
N GLU A 192 25.26 4.53 -18.51
CA GLU A 192 26.57 3.89 -18.66
C GLU A 192 26.82 3.42 -20.10
N TRP A 193 25.84 2.77 -20.74
CA TRP A 193 25.91 2.37 -22.15
C TRP A 193 26.06 3.60 -23.06
N GLN A 194 25.26 4.65 -22.87
CA GLN A 194 25.31 5.88 -23.68
C GLN A 194 26.66 6.59 -23.56
N SER A 195 27.29 6.59 -22.38
CA SER A 195 28.63 7.16 -22.17
C SER A 195 29.73 6.42 -22.96
N ARG A 196 29.55 5.11 -23.17
CA ARG A 196 30.49 4.25 -23.92
C ARG A 196 30.29 4.36 -25.43
N PHE A 197 29.07 4.61 -25.89
CA PHE A 197 28.68 4.58 -27.31
C PHE A 197 28.29 5.94 -27.91
N GLY A 198 28.45 7.05 -27.18
CA GLY A 198 28.41 8.42 -27.73
C GLY A 198 27.02 9.00 -28.00
N ALA A 199 25.98 8.54 -27.31
CA ALA A 199 24.63 9.13 -27.42
C ALA A 199 24.47 10.32 -26.46
N SER A 200 24.04 11.48 -26.95
CA SER A 200 23.74 12.68 -26.15
C SER A 200 22.36 12.60 -25.50
N VAL A 201 22.21 13.08 -24.26
CA VAL A 201 20.94 13.04 -23.50
C VAL A 201 20.57 14.41 -22.95
N THR A 202 19.30 14.78 -23.19
CA THR A 202 18.58 15.82 -22.47
C THR A 202 17.74 15.16 -21.39
N VAL A 203 18.01 15.48 -20.12
CA VAL A 203 17.23 14.98 -18.98
C VAL A 203 16.07 15.95 -18.72
N VAL A 204 14.83 15.48 -18.84
CA VAL A 204 13.65 16.23 -18.42
C VAL A 204 13.21 15.69 -17.06
N VAL A 205 13.41 16.48 -16.02
CA VAL A 205 12.87 16.21 -14.68
C VAL A 205 11.48 16.82 -14.63
N SER A 206 10.44 16.00 -14.38
CA SER A 206 9.07 16.52 -14.19
C SER A 206 8.91 17.10 -12.79
N PRO A 207 8.51 18.38 -12.65
CA PRO A 207 8.07 18.93 -11.39
C PRO A 207 6.56 18.72 -11.30
N THR A 208 6.10 17.65 -10.65
CA THR A 208 4.70 17.63 -10.23
C THR A 208 4.62 17.20 -8.77
N PRO A 209 4.63 18.17 -7.85
CA PRO A 209 4.30 17.90 -6.47
C PRO A 209 2.85 17.42 -6.41
N LEU A 210 2.67 16.13 -6.11
CA LEU A 210 1.36 15.60 -5.76
C LEU A 210 1.09 15.98 -4.30
N PRO A 211 -0.03 16.63 -3.98
CA PRO A 211 -0.37 16.92 -2.59
C PRO A 211 -0.44 15.58 -1.83
N PRO A 212 0.26 15.43 -0.70
CA PRO A 212 0.18 14.23 0.11
C PRO A 212 -1.26 14.01 0.58
N PRO A 213 -1.66 12.76 0.86
CA PRO A 213 -2.90 12.51 1.59
C PRO A 213 -2.91 13.34 2.89
N PRO A 214 -4.07 13.87 3.31
CA PRO A 214 -4.14 14.71 4.50
C PRO A 214 -3.72 13.90 5.72
N VAL A 215 -2.83 14.48 6.54
CA VAL A 215 -2.51 13.96 7.87
C VAL A 215 -3.68 14.31 8.78
N PRO A 216 -4.36 13.33 9.39
CA PRO A 216 -5.47 13.64 10.26
C PRO A 216 -4.99 14.25 11.57
N PRO A 217 -5.76 15.17 12.16
CA PRO A 217 -5.64 15.46 13.57
C PRO A 217 -6.08 14.20 14.34
N GLY A 218 -5.11 13.48 14.90
CA GLY A 218 -5.23 12.17 15.60
C GLY A 218 -6.65 11.64 15.76
N GLU A 219 -7.04 10.72 14.85
CA GLU A 219 -8.26 9.87 14.93
C GLU A 219 -9.54 10.58 15.37
N ALA A 220 -9.88 11.70 14.72
CA ALA A 220 -11.10 12.46 15.01
C ALA A 220 -12.36 11.54 15.12
N PRO A 221 -12.96 11.42 16.32
CA PRO A 221 -14.19 10.68 16.50
C PRO A 221 -15.35 11.35 15.73
N PRO A 222 -16.38 10.61 15.32
CA PRO A 222 -17.63 11.20 14.85
C PRO A 222 -18.16 12.23 15.86
N GLN A 223 -18.74 13.34 15.39
CA GLN A 223 -19.45 14.26 16.28
C GLN A 223 -20.56 13.49 17.02
N GLY A 224 -20.44 13.37 18.35
CA GLY A 224 -21.36 12.60 19.19
C GLY A 224 -20.92 11.17 19.55
N PHE A 225 -19.72 10.72 19.17
CA PHE A 225 -19.17 9.45 19.63
C PHE A 225 -18.63 9.57 21.05
N SER A 226 -19.27 8.90 22.02
CA SER A 226 -18.72 8.67 23.35
C SER A 226 -18.35 7.19 23.48
N PRO A 227 -17.08 6.83 23.73
CA PRO A 227 -16.72 5.45 24.00
C PRO A 227 -17.35 5.02 25.33
N SER A 228 -18.24 4.04 25.32
CA SER A 228 -18.56 3.28 26.53
C SER A 228 -17.40 2.32 26.81
N ILE A 229 -16.29 2.86 27.29
CA ILE A 229 -15.26 2.06 27.96
C ILE A 229 -15.34 2.44 29.44
N THR A 230 -16.38 1.93 30.08
CA THR A 230 -16.30 1.64 31.51
C THR A 230 -16.45 0.14 31.65
N SER A 231 -15.35 -0.59 31.47
CA SER A 231 -15.08 -1.85 32.17
C SER A 231 -13.70 -2.39 31.81
N ALA A 232 -13.07 -3.02 32.79
CA ALA A 232 -11.80 -3.74 32.80
C ALA A 232 -10.52 -2.97 33.19
N ILE A 233 -10.19 -1.79 32.65
CA ILE A 233 -8.91 -1.13 33.03
C ILE A 233 -9.06 -0.19 34.25
N GLN A 234 -10.18 0.52 34.37
CA GLN A 234 -10.41 1.46 35.49
C GLN A 234 -10.68 0.79 36.84
N GLN A 235 -10.99 -0.51 36.86
CA GLN A 235 -11.25 -1.27 38.09
C GLN A 235 -9.98 -1.74 38.80
N ASN A 236 -8.83 -1.73 38.13
CA ASN A 236 -7.56 -2.25 38.65
C ASN A 236 -6.40 -1.23 38.64
N LEU A 237 -6.67 0.07 38.50
CA LEU A 237 -5.63 1.07 38.77
C LEU A 237 -5.48 1.25 40.30
N PRO A 238 -4.25 1.16 40.84
CA PRO A 238 -3.99 1.61 42.21
C PRO A 238 -4.37 3.09 42.35
N PRO A 239 -4.94 3.51 43.50
CA PRO A 239 -5.24 4.91 43.71
C PRO A 239 -3.95 5.76 43.69
N PRO A 240 -3.98 6.98 43.13
CA PRO A 240 -2.86 7.90 43.20
C PRO A 240 -2.54 8.30 44.66
N PRO A 241 -1.27 8.66 44.99
CA PRO A 241 -0.81 8.78 46.38
C PRO A 241 -1.45 9.88 47.22
N ASP A 242 -2.19 10.82 46.62
CA ASP A 242 -2.64 12.04 47.28
C ASP A 242 -4.17 12.26 47.18
N ALA A 243 -4.95 11.24 47.54
CA ALA A 243 -6.40 11.40 47.72
C ALA A 243 -6.75 11.55 49.21
N PRO A 244 -7.37 12.66 49.66
CA PRO A 244 -7.86 12.79 51.02
C PRO A 244 -9.01 11.80 51.29
N ALA A 245 -9.00 11.21 52.49
CA ALA A 245 -9.94 10.17 52.93
C ALA A 245 -11.42 10.59 52.78
N LYS A 246 -12.24 9.69 52.24
CA LYS A 246 -13.70 9.87 52.16
C LYS A 246 -14.36 9.78 53.55
N PRO A 247 -15.30 10.67 53.90
CA PRO A 247 -16.18 10.48 55.05
C PRO A 247 -17.18 9.33 54.85
N PRO A 248 -17.69 8.72 55.92
CA PRO A 248 -18.53 7.53 55.86
C PRO A 248 -19.93 7.80 55.30
N VAL A 249 -20.47 6.76 54.67
CA VAL A 249 -21.77 6.68 53.98
C VAL A 249 -22.94 6.77 54.97
N ALA A 250 -23.92 7.62 54.67
CA ALA A 250 -25.22 7.65 55.34
C ALA A 250 -26.25 6.73 54.63
N PRO A 251 -27.23 6.14 55.35
CA PRO A 251 -28.09 5.09 54.80
C PRO A 251 -29.20 5.61 53.86
N ALA A 252 -29.59 4.77 52.92
CA ALA A 252 -30.64 5.01 51.94
C ALA A 252 -32.05 5.10 52.56
N GLN A 253 -32.91 5.95 51.98
CA GLN A 253 -34.36 5.90 52.17
C GLN A 253 -35.09 5.55 50.85
N PRO A 254 -36.22 4.83 50.92
CA PRO A 254 -36.91 4.30 49.74
C PRO A 254 -38.08 5.19 49.29
N GLY A 255 -38.29 5.27 47.97
CA GLY A 255 -39.47 5.89 47.37
C GLY A 255 -39.77 5.28 46.00
N ALA A 256 -40.92 4.62 45.90
CA ALA A 256 -41.52 4.05 44.68
C ALA A 256 -42.57 5.03 44.08
N PRO A 257 -43.45 4.62 43.14
CA PRO A 257 -43.24 4.23 41.74
C PRO A 257 -44.04 5.13 40.76
N SER A 258 -43.74 5.13 39.45
CA SER A 258 -44.71 5.51 38.38
C SER A 258 -44.25 5.08 36.97
N GLN A 259 -45.08 4.26 36.30
CA GLN A 259 -45.20 4.09 34.84
C GLN A 259 -46.59 4.66 34.40
N PRO A 260 -47.05 4.72 33.12
CA PRO A 260 -46.48 4.25 31.85
C PRO A 260 -46.65 5.21 30.61
N SER A 261 -46.07 4.74 29.48
CA SER A 261 -46.57 4.82 28.08
C SER A 261 -46.28 6.05 27.20
N ALA A 262 -45.65 5.83 26.04
CA ALA A 262 -46.35 5.81 24.74
C ALA A 262 -45.39 5.63 23.53
N ALA A 263 -45.72 4.64 22.70
CA ALA A 263 -45.64 4.59 21.22
C ALA A 263 -44.31 4.92 20.50
N GLY A 264 -43.68 3.89 19.93
CA GLY A 264 -42.70 4.02 18.85
C GLY A 264 -43.33 4.00 17.45
N PRO A 265 -42.61 4.44 16.40
CA PRO A 265 -42.95 4.11 15.02
C PRO A 265 -42.09 2.96 14.48
N LYS A 266 -42.78 1.97 13.91
CA LYS A 266 -42.24 0.84 13.13
C LYS A 266 -41.74 1.34 11.78
N LEU A 267 -40.52 0.98 11.39
CA LEU A 267 -40.05 1.17 10.00
C LEU A 267 -40.42 -0.07 9.18
N MET A 268 -41.23 0.13 8.14
CA MET A 268 -41.67 -0.90 7.20
C MET A 268 -40.53 -1.31 6.27
N ILE A 269 -40.36 -2.61 6.06
CA ILE A 269 -39.43 -3.21 5.11
C ILE A 269 -40.20 -3.44 3.80
N GLN A 270 -39.73 -2.87 2.68
CA GLN A 270 -40.23 -3.19 1.34
C GLN A 270 -39.61 -4.50 0.82
N PRO A 271 -40.39 -5.45 0.26
CA PRO A 271 -39.87 -6.68 -0.34
C PRO A 271 -39.25 -6.49 -1.74
N LEU A 272 -38.26 -7.34 -2.06
CA LEU A 272 -37.62 -7.49 -3.37
C LEU A 272 -38.61 -8.00 -4.45
N PRO A 273 -38.49 -7.62 -5.74
CA PRO A 273 -39.38 -8.08 -6.79
C PRO A 273 -39.13 -9.54 -7.18
N THR A 274 -40.22 -10.29 -7.32
CA THR A 274 -40.27 -11.64 -7.90
C THR A 274 -40.28 -11.56 -9.42
N ASN A 275 -39.37 -12.30 -10.07
CA ASN A 275 -39.41 -12.57 -11.51
C ASN A 275 -40.71 -13.30 -11.87
N GLN A 276 -41.35 -12.90 -12.97
CA GLN A 276 -42.33 -13.71 -13.68
C GLN A 276 -41.84 -13.96 -15.11
N GLU A 277 -41.81 -15.26 -15.45
CA GLU A 277 -41.66 -15.93 -16.77
C GLU A 277 -40.58 -15.47 -17.76
#